data_AF-A0A3C0QIU3-F1
#
_entry.id   AF-A0A3C0QIU3-F1
#
_cell.length_a   1.000
_cell.length_b   1.000
_cell.length_c   1.000
_cell.angle_alpha   90.00
_cell.angle_beta   90.00
_cell.angle_gamma   90.00
#
_symmetry.space_group_name_H-M   'P 1'
#
loop_
_entity.id
_entity.type
_entity.pdbx_description
1 polymer ?
#
loop_
_entity_poly.entity_id
_entity_poly.type
_entity_poly.pdbx_seq_one_letter_code
_entity_poly.pdbx_strand_id
1 'polypeptide(L)' 'RKNAIARSVRALDEFEIEGIRTTIPFHRRILANRKFIEGDIHTHFIKEEFKD' A
#
# COMPACT_ATOMS: atom_id res chain seq x y z
N ARG A 1 -13.17 7.34 -0.18
CA ARG A 1 -12.10 6.33 -0.41
C ARG A 1 -10.92 6.88 -1.21
N LYS A 2 -11.12 7.37 -2.45
CA LYS A 2 -10.04 7.94 -3.28
C LYS A 2 -9.20 9.01 -2.58
N ASN A 3 -9.84 9.97 -1.91
CA ASN A 3 -9.13 11.02 -1.16
C ASN A 3 -8.30 10.47 0.02
N ALA A 4 -8.76 9.42 0.68
CA ALA A 4 -8.01 8.78 1.77
C ALA A 4 -6.78 8.06 1.21
N ILE A 5 -6.93 7.32 0.10
CA ILE A 5 -5.82 6.66 -0.60
C ILE A 5 -4.79 7.70 -1.03
N ALA A 6 -5.21 8.79 -1.68
CA ALA A 6 -4.30 9.85 -2.13
C ALA A 6 -3.56 10.53 -0.96
N ARG A 7 -4.24 10.72 0.19
CA ARG A 7 -3.60 11.25 1.41
C ARG A 7 -2.58 10.26 1.97
N SER A 8 -2.90 8.97 2.02
CA SER A 8 -1.99 7.93 2.50
C SER A 8 -0.76 7.80 1.60
N VAL A 9 -0.91 7.88 0.27
CA VAL A 9 0.22 7.87 -0.66
C VAL A 9 1.17 9.03 -0.36
N ARG A 10 0.67 10.27 -0.29
CA ARG A 10 1.51 11.44 0.04
C ARG A 10 2.21 11.30 1.39
N ALA A 11 1.48 10.89 2.42
CA ALA A 11 2.06 10.69 3.74
C ALA A 11 3.20 9.67 3.73
N LEU A 12 3.03 8.54 3.03
CA LEU A 12 4.07 7.51 2.88
C LEU A 12 5.26 7.96 2.02
N ASP A 13 5.05 8.91 1.11
CA ASP A 13 6.12 9.49 0.29
C ASP A 13 6.97 10.50 1.08
N GLU A 14 6.38 11.15 2.09
CA GLU A 14 7.03 12.14 2.96
C GLU A 14 7.71 11.53 4.19
N PHE A 15 7.56 10.23 4.44
CA PHE A 15 8.22 9.55 5.56
C PHE A 15 9.72 9.35 5.31
N GLU A 16 10.54 9.91 6.20
CA GLU A 16 11.98 9.68 6.27
C GLU A 16 12.30 8.84 7.51
N ILE A 17 12.84 7.64 7.29
CA ILE A 17 13.18 6.69 8.36
C ILE A 17 14.55 6.08 8.04
N GLU A 18 15.47 6.18 8.98
CA GLU A 18 16.83 5.68 8.87
C GLU A 18 17.11 4.57 9.89
N GLY A 19 18.08 3.70 9.57
CA GLY A 19 18.61 2.70 10.49
C GLY A 19 17.76 1.44 10.71
N ILE A 20 16.54 1.37 10.17
CA ILE A 20 15.66 0.20 10.26
C ILE A 20 14.91 -0.10 8.96
N ARG A 21 14.59 -1.38 8.74
CA ARG A 21 13.67 -1.79 7.66
C ARG A 21 12.23 -1.49 8.07
N THR A 22 11.43 -1.02 7.12
CA THR A 22 10.02 -0.68 7.34
C THR A 22 9.12 -1.36 6.33
N THR A 23 7.82 -1.43 6.63
CA THR A 23 6.79 -1.95 5.71
C THR A 23 6.27 -0.89 4.73
N ILE A 24 6.81 0.34 4.76
CA ILE A 24 6.37 1.44 3.89
C ILE A 24 6.40 1.06 2.40
N PRO A 25 7.48 0.43 1.87
CA PRO A 25 7.50 0.01 0.47
C PRO A 25 6.36 -0.95 0.12
N PHE A 26 6.02 -1.86 1.03
CA PHE A 26 4.92 -2.80 0.84
C PHE A 26 3.55 -2.10 0.83
N HIS A 27 3.31 -1.17 1.77
CA HIS A 27 2.07 -0.39 1.79
C HIS A 27 1.91 0.50 0.56
N ARG A 28 2.99 1.12 0.05
CA ARG A 28 2.95 1.89 -1.21
C ARG A 28 2.52 1.00 -2.38
N ARG A 29 3.04 -0.23 -2.47
CA ARG A 29 2.62 -1.19 -3.51
C ARG A 29 1.13 -1.58 -3.39
N ILE A 30 0.62 -1.76 -2.18
CA ILE A 30 -0.82 -2.03 -1.95
C ILE A 30 -1.67 -0.85 -2.41
N LEU A 31 -1.32 0.38 -2.01
CA LEU A 31 -2.10 1.57 -2.35
C LEU A 31 -2.11 1.89 -3.86
N ALA A 32 -1.09 1.42 -4.59
CA ALA A 32 -1.01 1.50 -6.05
C ALA A 32 -1.70 0.34 -6.79
N ASN A 33 -2.08 -0.74 -6.10
CA ASN A 33 -2.72 -1.90 -6.73
C ASN A 33 -4.17 -1.57 -7.16
N ARG A 34 -4.52 -1.91 -8.40
CA ARG A 34 -5.84 -1.58 -8.97
C ARG A 34 -7.00 -2.23 -8.23
N LYS A 35 -6.90 -3.52 -7.88
CA LYS A 35 -7.93 -4.24 -7.11
C LYS A 35 -8.12 -3.60 -5.74
N PHE A 36 -7.02 -3.17 -5.10
CA PHE A 36 -7.14 -2.35 -3.90
C PHE A 36 -7.87 -1.04 -4.19
N ILE A 37 -7.54 -0.27 -5.23
CA ILE A 37 -8.22 0.99 -5.56
C ILE A 37 -9.71 0.81 -5.92
N GLU A 38 -10.08 -0.31 -6.52
CA GLU A 38 -11.46 -0.66 -6.89
C GLU A 38 -12.24 -1.24 -5.71
N GLY A 39 -11.55 -1.74 -4.68
CA GLY A 39 -12.17 -2.35 -3.50
C GLY A 39 -12.46 -3.85 -3.65
N ASP A 40 -11.94 -4.46 -4.71
CA ASP A 40 -11.99 -5.90 -4.97
C ASP A 40 -10.92 -6.61 -4.13
N ILE A 41 -11.20 -6.77 -2.83
CA ILE A 41 -10.28 -7.38 -1.86
C ILE A 41 -10.99 -8.41 -0.98
N HIS A 42 -10.24 -9.44 -0.60
CA HIS A 42 -10.66 -10.56 0.22
C HIS A 42 -9.53 -10.99 1.15
N THR A 43 -9.79 -11.97 2.03
CA THR A 43 -8.82 -12.43 3.04
C THR A 43 -7.54 -13.04 2.45
N HIS A 44 -7.58 -13.47 1.18
CA HIS A 44 -6.43 -14.06 0.47
C HIS A 44 -5.74 -13.08 -0.48
N PHE A 45 -6.25 -11.85 -0.61
CA PHE A 45 -5.77 -10.81 -1.54
C PHE A 45 -4.25 -10.66 -1.53
N ILE A 46 -3.64 -10.53 -0.35
CA ILE A 46 -2.19 -10.30 -0.24
C ILE A 46 -1.41 -11.49 -0.80
N LYS A 47 -1.81 -12.72 -0.49
CA LYS A 47 -1.14 -13.93 -0.96
C LYS A 47 -1.24 -14.12 -2.48
N GLU A 48 -2.34 -13.66 -3.07
CA GLU A 48 -2.58 -13.77 -4.51
C GLU A 48 -1.85 -12.70 -5.31
N GLU A 49 -1.89 -11.46 -4.84
CA GLU A 49 -1.35 -10.28 -5.54
C GLU A 49 0.12 -9.99 -5.24
N PHE A 50 0.62 -10.46 -4.09
CA PHE A 50 1.98 -10.26 -3.63
C PHE A 50 2.59 -11.64 -3.33
N LYS A 51 2.95 -12.34 -4.40
CA LYS A 51 3.78 -13.54 -4.32
C LYS A 51 5.24 -13.10 -4.23
N ASP A 52 5.99 -13.77 -3.38
CA ASP A 52 7.45 -13.65 -3.30
C ASP A 52 8.12 -14.06 -4.63
#